data_AF-A0A1Y4RUU3-F1
#
_entry.id   AF-A0A1Y4RUU3-F1
#
_cell.length_a   1.000
_cell.length_b   1.000
_cell.length_c   1.000
_cell.angle_alpha   90.00
_cell.angle_beta   90.00
_cell.angle_gamma   90.00
#
_symmetry.space_group_name_H-M   'P 1'
#
loop_
_entity.id
_entity.type
_entity.pdbx_description
1 polymer ?
#
loop_
_entity_poly.entity_id
_entity_poly.type
_entity_poly.pdbx_seq_one_letter_code
_entity_poly.pdbx_strand_id
1 'polypeptide(L)' 'MNGQIKKYRESLANTPGPVLLTEEHNKLDLKGLMSYAARKGEKVINLSEEEKNMFMRRS' A
#
# COMPACT_ATOMS: atom_id res chain seq x y z
N MET A 1 34.32 22.14 -11.57
CA MET A 1 33.05 21.79 -10.87
C MET A 1 33.40 20.78 -9.79
N ASN A 2 33.21 21.11 -8.51
CA ASN A 2 33.66 20.26 -7.39
C ASN A 2 32.97 18.90 -7.42
N GLY A 3 33.70 17.81 -7.14
CA GLY A 3 33.17 16.44 -7.15
C GLY A 3 31.97 16.23 -6.23
N GLN A 4 31.83 17.06 -5.18
CA GLN A 4 30.67 17.06 -4.29
C GLN A 4 29.38 17.53 -5.00
N ILE A 5 29.46 18.56 -5.84
CA ILE A 5 28.31 19.06 -6.61
C ILE A 5 27.82 17.98 -7.60
N LYS A 6 28.75 17.22 -8.20
CA LYS A 6 28.42 16.12 -9.11
C LYS A 6 27.64 15.01 -8.40
N LYS A 7 28.13 14.54 -7.26
CA LYS A 7 27.45 13.54 -6.41
C LYS A 7 26.08 14.01 -5.94
N TYR A 8 25.96 15.29 -5.57
CA TYR A 8 24.69 15.88 -5.17
C TYR A 8 23.64 15.85 -6.30
N ARG A 9 24.03 16.23 -7.52
CA ARG A 9 23.13 16.18 -8.68
C ARG A 9 22.72 14.76 -9.06
N GLU A 10 23.65 13.81 -8.99
CA GLU A 10 23.37 12.39 -9.22
C GLU A 10 22.39 11.83 -8.16
N SER A 11 22.54 12.22 -6.89
CA SER A 11 21.60 11.85 -5.84
C SER A 11 20.20 12.41 -6.08
N LEU A 12 20.10 13.69 -6.48
CA LEU A 12 18.80 14.32 -6.76
C LEU A 12 18.09 13.65 -7.96
N ALA A 13 18.84 13.28 -9.00
CA ALA A 13 18.27 12.59 -10.17
C ALA A 13 17.71 11.19 -9.83
N ASN A 14 18.30 10.53 -8.83
CA ASN A 14 17.89 9.19 -8.39
C ASN A 14 16.91 9.22 -7.21
N THR A 15 16.57 10.40 -6.69
CA THR A 15 15.61 10.51 -5.58
C THR A 15 14.20 10.35 -6.16
N PRO A 16 13.45 9.29 -5.82
CA PRO A 16 12.07 9.16 -6.26
C PRO A 16 11.27 10.35 -5.75
N GLY A 17 10.36 10.85 -6.58
CA GLY A 17 9.44 11.93 -6.18
C GLY A 17 8.59 11.53 -4.98
N PRO A 18 8.00 12.50 -4.27
CA PRO A 18 7.06 12.21 -3.20
C PRO A 18 5.91 11.34 -3.74
N VAL A 19 5.70 10.18 -3.13
CA VAL A 19 4.54 9.33 -3.45
C VAL A 19 3.32 9.97 -2.82
N LEU A 20 2.31 10.24 -3.65
CA LEU A 20 1.05 10.79 -3.16
C LEU A 20 0.25 9.67 -2.47
N LEU A 21 -0.18 9.90 -1.23
CA LEU A 21 -1.04 8.98 -0.47
C LEU A 21 -2.35 8.64 -1.20
N THR A 22 -2.81 9.51 -2.09
CA THR A 22 -3.97 9.27 -2.96
C THR A 22 -3.69 8.30 -4.12
N GLU A 23 -2.43 8.12 -4.52
CA GLU A 23 -2.00 7.15 -5.54
C GLU A 23 -1.76 5.76 -4.94
N GLU A 24 -1.61 5.67 -3.62
CA GLU A 24 -1.84 4.41 -2.91
C GLU A 24 -3.33 4.09 -2.98
N HIS A 25 -3.74 3.59 -4.15
CA HIS A 25 -4.93 2.80 -4.34
C HIS A 25 -4.76 1.55 -3.49
N ASN A 26 -4.95 1.67 -2.18
CA ASN A 26 -5.15 0.52 -1.32
C ASN A 26 -6.39 -0.19 -1.86
N LYS A 27 -6.12 -1.20 -2.70
CA LYS A 27 -7.14 -2.02 -3.37
C LYS A 27 -7.96 -2.80 -2.35
N LEU A 28 -7.50 -2.90 -1.10
CA LEU A 28 -8.11 -3.70 -0.05
C LEU A 28 -8.57 -2.81 1.11
N ASP A 29 -9.86 -2.88 1.45
CA ASP A 29 -10.39 -2.33 2.69
C ASP A 29 -9.99 -3.22 3.89
N LEU A 30 -8.78 -2.99 4.39
CA LEU A 30 -8.23 -3.71 5.55
C LEU A 30 -9.10 -3.56 6.80
N LYS A 31 -9.70 -2.38 7.00
CA LYS A 31 -10.52 -2.10 8.18
C LYS A 31 -11.82 -2.91 8.15
N GLY A 32 -12.49 -2.93 6.99
CA GLY A 32 -13.66 -3.76 6.75
C GLY A 32 -13.36 -5.24 6.96
N LEU A 33 -12.26 -5.73 6.36
CA LEU A 33 -11.83 -7.12 6.45
C LEU A 33 -11.55 -7.57 7.89
N MET A 34 -10.81 -6.76 8.67
CA MET A 34 -10.52 -7.08 10.08
C MET A 34 -11.78 -7.08 10.93
N SER A 35 -12.68 -6.12 10.72
CA SER A 35 -13.95 -6.03 11.46
C SER A 35 -14.86 -7.22 11.16
N TYR A 36 -14.88 -7.69 9.91
CA TYR A 36 -15.62 -8.87 9.50
C TYR A 36 -15.08 -10.14 10.15
N ALA A 37 -13.77 -10.37 10.09
CA ALA A 37 -13.12 -11.51 10.72
C ALA A 37 -13.40 -11.56 12.23
N ALA A 38 -13.28 -10.40 12.91
CA ALA A 38 -13.56 -10.27 14.34
C ALA A 38 -15.01 -10.63 14.69
N ARG A 39 -15.98 -10.22 13.87
CA ARG A 39 -17.41 -10.56 14.08
C ARG A 39 -17.71 -12.03 13.85
N LYS A 40 -16.99 -12.67 12.92
CA LYS A 40 -17.09 -14.11 12.64
C LYS A 40 -16.38 -14.96 13.71
N GLY A 41 -15.50 -14.35 14.51
CA GLY A 41 -14.66 -15.06 15.49
C GLY A 41 -13.48 -15.80 14.85
N GLU A 42 -13.13 -15.46 13.61
CA GLU A 42 -12.05 -16.10 12.85
C GLU A 42 -10.90 -15.12 12.62
N LYS A 43 -9.70 -15.67 12.38
CA LYS A 43 -8.57 -14.85 11.94
C LYS A 43 -8.72 -14.56 10.44
N VAL A 44 -8.27 -13.38 10.00
CA VAL A 44 -8.30 -12.98 8.57
C VAL A 44 -7.65 -14.03 7.64
N ILE A 45 -6.63 -14.75 8.13
CA ILE A 45 -5.97 -15.82 7.37
C ILE A 45 -6.91 -16.98 7.02
N ASN A 46 -7.91 -17.24 7.87
CA ASN A 46 -8.85 -18.36 7.74
C ASN A 46 -10.07 -18.02 6.86
N LEU A 47 -10.22 -16.75 6.45
CA LEU A 47 -11.28 -16.36 5.53
C LEU A 47 -11.03 -16.96 4.13
N SER A 48 -12.12 -17.32 3.46
CA SER A 48 -12.06 -17.80 2.08
C SER A 48 -11.61 -16.69 1.13
N GLU A 49 -11.14 -17.06 -0.07
CA GLU A 49 -10.79 -16.07 -1.09
C GLU A 49 -12.01 -15.26 -1.53
N GLU A 50 -13.20 -15.85 -1.53
CA GLU A 50 -14.46 -15.17 -1.84
C GLU A 50 -14.75 -14.07 -0.81
N GLU A 51 -14.60 -14.37 0.49
CA GLU A 51 -14.77 -13.40 1.57
C GLU A 51 -13.74 -12.27 1.49
N LYS A 52 -12.47 -12.60 1.20
CA LYS A 52 -11.40 -11.60 1.03
C LYS A 52 -11.67 -10.69 -0.18
N ASN A 53 -12.19 -11.25 -1.27
CA ASN A 53 -12.52 -10.52 -2.49
C ASN A 53 -13.68 -9.53 -2.31
N MET A 54 -14.54 -9.67 -1.31
CA MET A 54 -15.58 -8.68 -1.00
C MET A 54 -14.99 -7.33 -0.56
N PHE A 55 -13.80 -7.33 0.03
CA PHE A 55 -13.12 -6.13 0.53
C PHE A 55 -12.16 -5.53 -0.49
N MET A 56 -12.05 -6.14 -1.68
CA MET A 56 -11.26 -5.59 -2.77
C MET A 56 -12.09 -4.55 -3.54
N ARG A 57 -11.58 -3.31 -3.64
CA ARG A 57 -12.13 -2.28 -4.54
C ARG A 57 -11.96 -2.76 -5.98
N ARG A 58 -13.09 -2.95 -6.67
CA ARG A 58 -13.11 -3.13 -8.12
C ARG A 58 -12.77 -1.79 -8.77
N SER A 59 -11.69 -1.77 -9.54
CA SER A 59 -11.31 -0.65 -10.42
C SER A 59 -12.20 -0.59 -11.65
#